data_AF-A0A9E6S4B8-F1
#
_entry.id   AF-A0A9E6S4B8-F1
#
_cell.length_a   1.000
_cell.length_b   1.000
_cell.length_c   1.000
_cell.angle_alpha   90.00
_cell.angle_beta   90.00
_cell.angle_gamma   90.00
#
_symmetry.space_group_name_H-M   'P 1'
#
loop_
_entity.id
_entity.type
_entity.pdbx_description
1 polymer ?
#
loop_
_entity_poly.entity_id
_entity_poly.type
_entity_poly.pdbx_seq_one_letter_code
_entity_poly.pdbx_strand_id
1 'polypeptide(L)'
;MQRSFLVKFATVCILSLGSFSISSVSFMLTKTANHNSKLEIITDISQYQEIRNHKWSNSEQVKHFPPQIPPETKTIAMAYSPGVRQSSSFFQIRLQKSPEQIQSLLNNYQKIAKHEYQGGDTNDHIQQPLGVPTTFFHTSQSQTGTFPHTYKILVLKAQSQGKPGFKWNHGSSYGVAINSTNAEIIYWAEQW
;
A
#
# COMPACT_ATOMS: atom_id res chain seq x y z
N MET A 1 -66.67 49.74 18.10
CA MET A 1 -65.97 48.44 18.05
C MET A 1 -64.47 48.74 18.10
N GLN A 2 -63.89 48.99 19.28
CA GLN A 2 -63.17 48.04 20.16
C GLN A 2 -62.12 47.22 19.38
N ARG A 3 -60.82 47.59 19.47
CA ARG A 3 -59.78 47.05 20.39
C ARG A 3 -59.33 45.64 19.96
N SER A 4 -58.07 45.22 19.97
CA SER A 4 -56.79 45.80 20.43
C SER A 4 -55.69 44.80 20.03
N PHE A 5 -54.49 45.33 19.82
CA PHE A 5 -53.22 44.65 20.06
C PHE A 5 -53.24 43.83 21.36
N LEU A 6 -52.66 42.63 21.34
CA LEU A 6 -52.10 41.88 22.49
C LEU A 6 -51.38 40.66 21.89
N VAL A 7 -50.08 40.74 21.61
CA VAL A 7 -49.00 40.41 22.57
C VAL A 7 -49.20 39.00 23.14
N LYS A 8 -48.46 38.03 22.62
CA LYS A 8 -48.17 36.79 23.34
C LYS A 8 -46.70 36.78 23.71
N PHE A 9 -46.48 37.22 24.95
CA PHE A 9 -45.32 36.91 25.76
C PHE A 9 -45.17 35.39 25.89
N ALA A 10 -43.98 34.88 25.61
CA ALA A 10 -43.44 33.70 26.27
C ALA A 10 -41.99 34.02 26.65
N THR A 11 -41.90 34.83 27.70
CA THR A 11 -40.86 34.92 28.74
C THR A 11 -39.51 34.27 28.44
N VAL A 12 -38.54 35.13 28.13
CA VAL A 12 -37.14 34.97 28.55
C VAL A 12 -37.07 35.25 30.05
N CYS A 13 -36.65 34.28 30.85
CA CYS A 13 -36.08 34.49 32.19
C CYS A 13 -34.68 33.91 32.24
N ILE A 14 -33.83 34.62 32.96
CA ILE A 14 -32.39 34.76 32.79
C ILE A 14 -31.69 34.12 34.01
N LEU A 15 -30.37 33.87 33.87
CA LEU A 15 -29.33 33.77 34.92
C LEU A 15 -29.21 32.36 35.54
N SER A 16 -28.04 31.72 35.67
CA SER A 16 -26.67 32.25 35.77
C SER A 16 -25.62 31.13 35.87
N LEU A 17 -24.36 31.51 35.64
CA LEU A 17 -23.12 31.01 36.26
C LEU A 17 -22.71 29.54 36.04
N GLY A 18 -21.75 29.36 35.14
CA GLY A 18 -20.99 28.12 34.99
C GLY A 18 -19.81 28.29 34.03
N SER A 19 -18.80 29.06 34.44
CA SER A 19 -17.48 29.01 33.81
C SER A 19 -16.86 27.63 34.07
N PHE A 20 -16.90 26.76 33.07
CA PHE A 20 -16.03 25.58 32.98
C PHE A 20 -15.34 25.56 31.62
N SER A 21 -14.07 25.96 31.63
CA SER A 21 -13.08 25.60 30.64
C SER A 21 -12.86 24.08 30.68
N ILE A 22 -13.31 23.35 29.67
CA ILE A 22 -12.89 21.98 29.41
C ILE A 22 -12.70 21.81 27.90
N SER A 23 -11.43 21.73 27.54
CA SER A 23 -10.84 20.91 26.48
C SER A 23 -11.66 20.73 25.20
N SER A 24 -11.16 21.30 24.12
CA SER A 24 -11.37 20.82 22.76
C SER A 24 -11.03 19.33 22.69
N VAL A 25 -12.02 18.47 22.96
CA VAL A 25 -11.95 17.04 22.66
C VAL A 25 -11.86 16.95 21.15
N SER A 26 -10.65 16.65 20.68
CA SER A 26 -10.41 16.28 19.29
C SER A 26 -11.45 15.25 18.88
N PHE A 27 -12.20 15.60 17.84
CA PHE A 27 -13.15 14.75 17.18
C PHE A 27 -12.40 13.49 16.70
N MET A 28 -12.47 12.41 17.47
CA MET A 28 -12.10 11.08 17.00
C MET A 28 -13.08 10.73 15.89
N LEU A 29 -12.61 10.77 14.64
CA LEU A 29 -13.29 10.21 13.49
C LEU A 29 -13.42 8.70 13.70
N THR A 30 -14.51 8.27 14.33
CA THR A 30 -14.94 6.89 14.34
C THR A 30 -15.30 6.53 12.90
N LYS A 31 -14.38 5.85 12.21
CA LYS A 31 -14.60 5.29 10.87
C LYS A 31 -15.78 4.32 10.98
N THR A 32 -16.94 4.77 10.53
CA THR A 32 -18.14 3.95 10.41
C THR A 32 -17.82 2.74 9.52
N ALA A 33 -18.04 1.56 10.08
CA ALA A 33 -17.91 0.29 9.39
C ALA A 33 -18.99 0.19 8.30
N ASN A 34 -18.62 0.58 7.08
CA ASN A 34 -19.41 0.26 5.91
C ASN A 34 -19.02 -1.16 5.49
N HIS A 35 -19.98 -2.09 5.55
CA HIS A 35 -19.82 -3.50 5.25
C HIS A 35 -19.71 -3.73 3.72
N ASN A 36 -18.70 -3.12 3.10
CA ASN A 36 -18.08 -3.60 1.89
C ASN A 36 -16.80 -4.29 2.35
N SER A 37 -16.55 -5.53 1.91
CA SER A 37 -15.33 -6.29 2.18
C SER A 37 -14.11 -5.63 1.52
N LYS A 38 -13.79 -4.41 1.96
CA LYS A 38 -12.65 -3.63 1.52
C LYS A 38 -11.42 -4.32 2.09
N LEU A 39 -10.56 -4.79 1.20
CA LEU A 39 -9.25 -5.34 1.55
C LEU A 39 -8.62 -4.46 2.63
N GLU A 40 -8.37 -5.05 3.80
CA GLU A 40 -7.66 -4.34 4.85
C GLU A 40 -6.19 -4.27 4.44
N ILE A 41 -5.79 -3.09 3.96
CA ILE A 41 -4.40 -2.80 3.63
C ILE A 41 -3.74 -2.26 4.88
N ILE A 42 -2.84 -3.05 5.46
CA ILE A 42 -2.00 -2.65 6.58
C ILE A 42 -0.87 -1.79 6.03
N THR A 43 -0.79 -0.55 6.51
CA THR A 43 0.22 0.44 6.12
C THR A 43 1.17 0.83 7.25
N ASP A 44 0.92 0.33 8.46
CA ASP A 44 1.72 0.57 9.66
C ASP A 44 3.09 -0.12 9.56
N ILE A 45 4.14 0.68 9.36
CA ILE A 45 5.53 0.24 9.18
C ILE A 45 6.03 -0.58 10.40
N SER A 46 5.50 -0.34 11.60
CA SER A 46 5.92 -1.09 12.79
C SER A 46 5.62 -2.59 12.68
N GLN A 47 4.66 -2.96 11.84
CA GLN A 47 4.32 -4.36 11.58
C GLN A 47 5.25 -5.03 10.55
N TYR A 48 6.23 -4.33 9.98
CA TYR A 48 7.11 -4.87 8.94
C TYR A 48 7.74 -6.22 9.33
N GLN A 49 8.36 -6.27 10.52
CA GLN A 49 9.07 -7.48 10.97
C GLN A 49 8.10 -8.64 11.16
N GLU A 50 6.94 -8.36 11.75
CA GLU A 50 5.90 -9.37 11.97
C GLU A 50 5.33 -9.90 10.64
N ILE A 51 5.08 -9.01 9.68
CA ILE A 51 4.56 -9.39 8.36
C ILE A 51 5.58 -10.23 7.62
N ARG A 52 6.83 -9.76 7.52
CA ARG A 52 7.91 -10.44 6.80
C ARG A 52 8.24 -11.81 7.39
N ASN A 53 8.27 -11.92 8.71
CA ASN A 53 8.81 -13.11 9.39
C ASN A 53 7.73 -14.13 9.74
N HIS A 54 6.48 -13.71 9.96
CA HIS A 54 5.44 -14.59 10.49
C HIS A 54 4.13 -14.59 9.69
N LYS A 55 3.69 -13.44 9.15
CA LYS A 55 2.38 -13.38 8.47
C LYS A 55 2.43 -13.81 6.99
N TRP A 56 3.53 -13.54 6.28
CA TRP A 56 3.65 -13.97 4.90
C TRP A 56 3.86 -15.48 4.81
N SER A 57 2.98 -16.18 4.09
CA SER A 57 2.90 -17.65 4.10
C SER A 57 4.13 -18.35 3.52
N ASN A 58 4.77 -17.75 2.51
CA ASN A 58 5.90 -18.34 1.81
C ASN A 58 7.17 -17.50 1.99
N SER A 59 8.00 -17.88 2.97
CA SER A 59 9.22 -17.15 3.32
C SER A 59 10.20 -16.98 2.16
N GLU A 60 10.25 -17.90 1.19
CA GLU A 60 11.12 -17.79 0.01
C GLU A 60 10.81 -16.55 -0.83
N GLN A 61 9.53 -16.17 -0.92
CA GLN A 61 9.10 -15.02 -1.71
C GLN A 61 9.49 -13.69 -1.07
N VAL A 62 9.73 -13.66 0.25
CA VAL A 62 10.12 -12.45 0.99
C VAL A 62 11.60 -12.47 1.44
N LYS A 63 12.38 -13.50 1.11
CA LYS A 63 13.82 -13.55 1.42
C LYS A 63 14.61 -12.36 0.88
N HIS A 64 14.19 -11.83 -0.27
CA HIS A 64 14.82 -10.68 -0.90
C HIS A 64 14.50 -9.35 -0.22
N PHE A 65 13.54 -9.32 0.72
CA PHE A 65 13.27 -8.15 1.56
C PHE A 65 14.37 -8.01 2.62
N PRO A 66 14.72 -6.78 3.04
CA PRO A 66 15.65 -6.56 4.15
C PRO A 66 15.20 -7.31 5.42
N PRO A 67 16.06 -8.05 6.13
CA PRO A 67 15.65 -8.76 7.35
C PRO A 67 15.14 -7.81 8.44
N GLN A 68 15.66 -6.59 8.47
CA GLN A 68 15.22 -5.48 9.30
C GLN A 68 15.32 -4.20 8.45
N ILE A 69 14.52 -3.20 8.78
CA ILE A 69 14.68 -1.85 8.23
C ILE A 69 15.71 -1.15 9.13
N PRO A 70 16.88 -0.78 8.60
CA PRO A 70 17.87 -0.06 9.39
C PRO A 70 17.30 1.32 9.83
N PRO A 71 17.57 1.79 11.05
CA PRO A 71 17.05 3.08 11.55
C PRO A 71 17.39 4.28 10.64
N GLU A 72 18.52 4.22 9.94
CA GLU A 72 18.98 5.23 9.00
C GLU A 72 18.28 5.18 7.62
N THR A 73 17.56 4.09 7.32
CA THR A 73 16.80 3.96 6.07
C THR A 73 15.43 4.62 6.21
N LYS A 74 15.19 5.66 5.42
CA LYS A 74 13.87 6.30 5.35
C LYS A 74 12.86 5.36 4.68
N THR A 75 11.89 4.88 5.46
CA THR A 75 10.74 4.14 4.94
C THR A 75 9.69 5.14 4.46
N ILE A 76 9.38 5.10 3.16
CA ILE A 76 8.39 6.00 2.55
C ILE A 76 6.98 5.48 2.84
N ALA A 77 6.75 4.19 2.59
CA ALA A 77 5.45 3.57 2.75
C ALA A 77 5.57 2.05 2.81
N MET A 78 4.59 1.41 3.44
CA MET A 78 4.39 -0.03 3.41
C MET A 78 2.93 -0.32 3.05
N ALA A 79 2.68 -1.43 2.37
CA ALA A 79 1.34 -1.90 2.08
C ALA A 79 1.33 -3.43 2.16
N TYR A 80 0.44 -3.99 2.97
CA TYR A 80 0.26 -5.43 3.11
C TYR A 80 -1.22 -5.77 3.12
N SER A 81 -1.60 -6.79 2.33
CA SER A 81 -2.91 -7.42 2.42
C SER A 81 -2.74 -8.93 2.49
N PRO A 82 -3.32 -9.61 3.50
CA PRO A 82 -3.21 -11.06 3.64
C PRO A 82 -3.96 -11.85 2.55
N GLY A 83 -4.79 -11.19 1.74
CA GLY A 83 -5.75 -11.84 0.84
C GLY A 83 -6.90 -12.49 1.62
N VAL A 84 -8.14 -12.29 1.17
CA VAL A 84 -9.30 -13.01 1.68
C VAL A 84 -10.15 -13.50 0.51
N ARG A 85 -10.71 -14.72 0.63
CA ARG A 85 -11.70 -15.34 -0.27
C ARG A 85 -11.70 -14.78 -1.71
N GLN A 86 -10.78 -15.30 -2.54
CA GLN A 86 -10.63 -14.98 -3.98
C GLN A 86 -9.93 -13.66 -4.33
N SER A 87 -9.37 -12.94 -3.35
CA SER A 87 -8.55 -11.76 -3.60
C SER A 87 -7.06 -12.03 -3.43
N SER A 88 -6.23 -11.32 -4.19
CA SER A 88 -4.77 -11.43 -4.12
C SER A 88 -4.23 -11.03 -2.75
N SER A 89 -3.12 -11.65 -2.35
CA SER A 89 -2.30 -11.21 -1.22
C SER A 89 -1.10 -10.44 -1.77
N PHE A 90 -0.73 -9.36 -1.11
CA PHE A 90 0.45 -8.60 -1.51
C PHE A 90 1.19 -8.06 -0.29
N PHE A 91 2.49 -7.91 -0.44
CA PHE A 91 3.35 -7.22 0.50
C PHE A 91 4.31 -6.32 -0.27
N GLN A 92 4.29 -5.04 0.04
CA GLN A 92 5.21 -4.04 -0.51
C GLN A 92 5.81 -3.17 0.58
N ILE A 93 7.09 -2.86 0.43
CA ILE A 93 7.74 -1.79 1.19
C ILE A 93 8.56 -0.91 0.26
N ARG A 94 8.37 0.41 0.39
CA ARG A 94 9.04 1.45 -0.38
C ARG A 94 10.05 2.16 0.51
N LEU A 95 11.32 2.07 0.15
CA LEU A 95 12.44 2.63 0.90
C LEU A 95 13.19 3.67 0.07
N GLN A 96 13.64 4.73 0.72
CA GLN A 96 14.62 5.67 0.18
C GLN A 96 16.00 5.31 0.71
N LYS A 97 17.01 5.29 -0.17
CA LYS A 97 18.41 5.01 0.17
C LYS A 97 19.31 6.07 -0.47
N SER A 98 20.61 5.99 -0.20
CA SER A 98 21.58 6.84 -0.92
C SER A 98 21.62 6.47 -2.41
N PRO A 99 21.93 7.42 -3.31
CA PRO A 99 22.09 7.14 -4.74
C PRO A 99 23.08 6.01 -5.02
N GLU A 100 24.19 5.95 -4.27
CA GLU A 100 25.23 4.91 -4.40
C GLU A 100 24.68 3.53 -4.05
N GLN A 101 23.92 3.42 -2.96
CA GLN A 101 23.26 2.18 -2.57
C GLN A 101 22.23 1.75 -3.62
N ILE A 102 21.46 2.67 -4.18
CA ILE A 102 20.45 2.37 -5.19
C ILE A 102 21.09 1.90 -6.49
N GLN A 103 22.18 2.54 -6.92
CA GLN A 103 22.90 2.10 -8.11
C GLN A 103 23.50 0.70 -7.91
N SER A 104 24.05 0.42 -6.73
CA SER A 104 24.54 -0.92 -6.37
C SER A 104 23.41 -1.96 -6.37
N LEU A 105 22.26 -1.64 -5.76
CA LEU A 105 21.09 -2.51 -5.74
C LEU A 105 20.57 -2.78 -7.16
N LEU A 106 20.49 -1.74 -8.01
CA LEU A 106 20.08 -1.88 -9.40
C LEU A 106 21.00 -2.86 -10.15
N ASN A 107 22.30 -2.64 -10.07
CA ASN A 107 23.30 -3.49 -10.72
C ASN A 107 23.23 -4.95 -10.22
N ASN A 108 22.94 -5.16 -8.94
CA ASN A 108 22.83 -6.49 -8.36
C ASN A 108 21.55 -7.20 -8.78
N TYR A 109 20.41 -6.52 -8.68
CA TYR A 109 19.12 -7.11 -9.03
C TYR A 109 18.98 -7.38 -10.52
N GLN A 110 19.53 -6.54 -11.39
CA GLN A 110 19.54 -6.78 -12.84
C GLN A 110 20.26 -8.09 -13.20
N LYS A 111 21.31 -8.49 -12.46
CA LYS A 111 22.03 -9.74 -12.72
C LYS A 111 21.24 -11.00 -12.36
N ILE A 112 20.31 -10.90 -11.41
CA ILE A 112 19.57 -12.05 -10.89
C ILE A 112 18.11 -12.09 -11.31
N ALA A 113 17.58 -10.98 -11.85
CA ALA A 113 16.22 -10.91 -12.38
C ALA A 113 16.02 -11.88 -13.55
N LYS A 114 14.83 -12.46 -13.61
CA LYS A 114 14.39 -13.34 -14.71
C LYS A 114 13.63 -12.56 -15.77
N HIS A 115 12.99 -11.46 -15.39
CA HIS A 115 12.32 -10.53 -16.29
C HIS A 115 12.61 -9.09 -15.87
N GLU A 116 12.74 -8.19 -16.83
CA GLU A 116 12.89 -6.74 -16.63
C GLU A 116 11.79 -6.01 -17.41
N TYR A 117 11.17 -5.03 -16.77
CA TYR A 117 10.20 -4.13 -17.38
C TYR A 117 10.56 -2.69 -17.03
N GLN A 118 10.28 -1.76 -17.95
CA GLN A 118 10.14 -0.36 -17.57
C GLN A 118 8.79 -0.20 -16.86
N GLY A 119 8.68 0.73 -15.92
CA GLY A 119 7.44 0.96 -15.16
C GLY A 119 6.20 1.02 -16.04
N GLY A 120 5.06 0.63 -15.48
CA GLY A 120 3.81 0.45 -16.20
C GLY A 120 2.81 -0.32 -15.35
N ASP A 121 1.75 -0.78 -16.00
CA ASP A 121 0.72 -1.61 -15.37
C ASP A 121 1.09 -3.09 -15.47
N THR A 122 0.83 -3.86 -14.41
CA THR A 122 1.11 -5.31 -14.42
C THR A 122 0.33 -6.04 -15.51
N ASN A 123 -0.88 -5.57 -15.86
CA ASN A 123 -1.70 -6.13 -16.93
C ASN A 123 -1.07 -5.90 -18.30
N ASP A 124 -0.35 -4.79 -18.50
CA ASP A 124 0.37 -4.53 -19.74
C ASP A 124 1.61 -5.43 -19.83
N HIS A 125 2.34 -5.63 -18.72
CA HIS A 125 3.50 -6.52 -18.68
C HIS A 125 3.14 -7.97 -19.02
N ILE A 126 1.99 -8.45 -18.55
CA ILE A 126 1.50 -9.81 -18.83
C ILE A 126 1.15 -10.02 -20.31
N GLN A 127 0.71 -8.97 -21.00
CA GLN A 127 0.34 -9.03 -22.43
C GLN A 127 1.53 -9.08 -23.37
N GLN A 128 2.75 -8.77 -22.88
CA GLN A 128 3.97 -8.86 -23.69
C GLN A 128 4.34 -10.33 -24.01
N PRO A 129 5.11 -10.59 -25.08
CA PRO A 129 5.63 -11.93 -25.36
C PRO A 129 6.43 -12.47 -24.17
N LEU A 130 6.05 -13.66 -23.68
CA LEU A 130 6.62 -14.27 -22.45
C LEU A 130 6.44 -13.41 -21.19
N GLY A 131 5.46 -12.51 -21.20
CA GLY A 131 5.09 -11.63 -20.12
C GLY A 131 4.74 -12.38 -18.83
N VAL A 132 5.17 -11.83 -17.70
CA VAL A 132 4.86 -12.34 -16.38
C VAL A 132 4.24 -11.23 -15.52
N PRO A 133 3.35 -11.58 -14.59
CA PRO A 133 2.79 -10.65 -13.63
C PRO A 133 3.90 -10.04 -12.78
N THR A 134 3.84 -8.71 -12.68
CA THR A 134 4.62 -7.90 -11.76
C THR A 134 3.79 -7.67 -10.50
N THR A 135 3.55 -6.40 -10.14
CA THR A 135 2.73 -6.00 -9.01
C THR A 135 2.08 -4.65 -9.31
N PHE A 136 0.97 -4.32 -8.65
CA PHE A 136 0.47 -2.94 -8.64
C PHE A 136 1.27 -2.08 -7.68
N PHE A 137 1.29 -0.76 -7.89
CA PHE A 137 2.03 0.18 -7.05
C PHE A 137 1.25 0.52 -5.76
N HIS A 138 1.07 -0.46 -4.89
CA HIS A 138 0.30 -0.38 -3.64
C HIS A 138 0.84 0.65 -2.63
N THR A 139 2.11 1.02 -2.73
CA THR A 139 2.77 2.05 -1.90
C THR A 139 2.76 3.45 -2.52
N SER A 140 1.99 3.64 -3.60
CA SER A 140 1.76 4.96 -4.21
C SER A 140 0.47 5.60 -3.72
N GLN A 141 0.36 6.91 -3.92
CA GLN A 141 -0.90 7.64 -3.74
C GLN A 141 -1.75 7.63 -5.03
N SER A 142 -1.29 6.94 -6.09
CA SER A 142 -2.01 6.88 -7.37
C SER A 142 -3.21 5.95 -7.25
N GLN A 143 -4.35 6.37 -7.82
CA GLN A 143 -5.53 5.53 -7.91
C GLN A 143 -5.37 4.40 -8.93
N THR A 144 -4.47 4.54 -9.90
CA THR A 144 -4.29 3.55 -10.97
C THR A 144 -3.45 2.34 -10.55
N GLY A 145 -2.64 2.48 -9.48
CA GLY A 145 -1.67 1.44 -9.11
C GLY A 145 -0.59 1.20 -10.17
N THR A 146 -0.34 2.15 -11.07
CA THR A 146 0.64 2.03 -12.15
C THR A 146 2.01 2.58 -11.70
N PHE A 147 3.09 1.89 -12.06
CA PHE A 147 4.44 2.43 -11.84
C PHE A 147 4.76 3.53 -12.86
N PRO A 148 5.31 4.69 -12.44
CA PRO A 148 5.89 5.65 -13.37
C PRO A 148 6.99 5.01 -14.22
N HIS A 149 7.13 5.46 -15.47
CA HIS A 149 8.19 5.01 -16.37
C HIS A 149 9.61 5.26 -15.86
N THR A 150 9.81 5.96 -14.75
CA THR A 150 11.13 6.11 -14.12
C THR A 150 11.58 4.90 -13.31
N TYR A 151 10.68 3.96 -13.02
CA TYR A 151 11.03 2.72 -12.34
C TYR A 151 11.48 1.65 -13.34
N LYS A 152 12.49 0.87 -12.94
CA LYS A 152 12.81 -0.44 -13.51
C LYS A 152 12.22 -1.52 -12.61
N ILE A 153 11.37 -2.37 -13.15
CA ILE A 153 10.76 -3.49 -12.44
C ILE A 153 11.54 -4.76 -12.78
N LEU A 154 12.09 -5.40 -11.76
CA LEU A 154 12.97 -6.56 -11.85
C LEU A 154 12.30 -7.73 -11.15
N VAL A 155 11.77 -8.67 -11.93
CA VAL A 155 11.06 -9.85 -11.43
C VAL A 155 12.08 -10.95 -11.15
N LEU A 156 12.18 -11.38 -9.89
CA LEU A 156 13.11 -12.43 -9.48
C LEU A 156 12.57 -13.82 -9.79
N LYS A 157 11.25 -13.97 -9.64
CA LYS A 157 10.55 -15.20 -9.99
C LYS A 157 9.08 -14.89 -10.22
N ALA A 158 8.49 -15.57 -11.19
CA ALA A 158 7.06 -15.67 -11.37
C ALA A 158 6.70 -17.16 -11.55
N GLN A 159 5.71 -17.63 -10.81
CA GLN A 159 5.25 -19.02 -10.84
C GLN A 159 3.76 -19.02 -11.14
N SER A 160 3.42 -19.54 -12.30
CA SER A 160 2.04 -19.78 -12.70
C SER A 160 1.51 -21.05 -12.03
N GLN A 161 0.29 -20.98 -11.55
CA GLN A 161 -0.51 -22.14 -11.13
C GLN A 161 -1.81 -22.25 -11.96
N GLY A 162 -1.91 -21.44 -13.02
CA GLY A 162 -3.03 -21.44 -13.93
C GLY A 162 -2.98 -22.57 -14.96
N LYS A 163 -4.09 -22.70 -15.70
CA LYS A 163 -4.23 -23.69 -16.78
C LYS A 163 -3.66 -23.14 -18.10
N PRO A 164 -3.30 -23.99 -19.07
CA PRO A 164 -3.01 -23.54 -20.43
C PRO A 164 -4.13 -22.62 -20.96
N GLY A 165 -3.77 -21.48 -21.54
CA GLY A 165 -4.71 -20.43 -21.97
C GLY A 165 -5.11 -19.42 -20.88
N PHE A 166 -4.93 -19.74 -19.60
CA PHE A 166 -5.21 -18.86 -18.45
C PHE A 166 -4.06 -18.90 -17.42
N LYS A 167 -2.82 -18.79 -17.93
CA LYS A 167 -1.59 -19.05 -17.17
C LYS A 167 -1.51 -18.25 -15.86
N TRP A 168 -1.99 -17.01 -15.85
CA TRP A 168 -1.83 -16.11 -14.71
C TRP A 168 -3.12 -15.90 -13.90
N ASN A 169 -4.09 -16.80 -13.98
CA ASN A 169 -5.29 -16.73 -13.13
C ASN A 169 -5.03 -17.16 -11.67
N HIS A 170 -3.92 -17.89 -11.44
CA HIS A 170 -3.37 -18.25 -10.14
C HIS A 170 -1.86 -18.26 -10.20
N GLY A 171 -1.20 -17.93 -9.09
CA GLY A 171 0.25 -17.94 -9.01
C GLY A 171 0.83 -16.96 -8.02
N SER A 172 2.11 -16.70 -8.20
CA SER A 172 2.84 -15.71 -7.42
C SER A 172 3.98 -15.13 -8.21
N SER A 173 4.38 -13.92 -7.85
CA SER A 173 5.64 -13.34 -8.28
C SER A 173 6.22 -12.46 -7.18
N TYR A 174 7.51 -12.19 -7.29
CA TYR A 174 8.20 -11.31 -6.36
C TYR A 174 9.44 -10.69 -7.01
N GLY A 175 9.85 -9.55 -6.48
CA GLY A 175 11.04 -8.86 -6.93
C GLY A 175 11.14 -7.44 -6.43
N VAL A 176 11.76 -6.58 -7.23
CA VAL A 176 11.98 -5.19 -6.86
C VAL A 176 11.58 -4.22 -7.96
N ALA A 177 11.17 -3.02 -7.59
CA ALA A 177 11.07 -1.89 -8.51
C ALA A 177 12.02 -0.78 -8.03
N ILE A 178 12.91 -0.32 -8.90
CA ILE A 178 13.98 0.62 -8.55
C ILE A 178 13.85 1.88 -9.39
N ASN A 179 13.91 3.04 -8.72
CA ASN A 179 13.97 4.34 -9.36
C ASN A 179 15.29 5.02 -8.95
N SER A 180 16.24 5.08 -9.88
CA SER A 180 17.55 5.68 -9.64
C SER A 180 17.48 7.19 -9.44
N THR A 181 16.53 7.88 -10.09
CA THR A 181 16.39 9.34 -10.01
C THR A 181 15.99 9.80 -8.61
N ASN A 182 15.07 9.07 -7.96
CA ASN A 182 14.59 9.41 -6.62
C ASN A 182 15.32 8.68 -5.49
N ALA A 183 16.29 7.84 -5.86
CA ALA A 183 17.00 6.93 -4.98
C ALA A 183 16.05 6.04 -4.15
N GLU A 184 15.14 5.36 -4.86
CA GLU A 184 14.11 4.52 -4.24
C GLU A 184 14.16 3.07 -4.71
N ILE A 185 13.82 2.18 -3.79
CA ILE A 185 13.59 0.77 -4.06
C ILE A 185 12.29 0.32 -3.40
N ILE A 186 11.52 -0.47 -4.13
CA ILE A 186 10.31 -1.13 -3.65
C ILE A 186 10.58 -2.63 -3.70
N TYR A 187 10.43 -3.30 -2.57
CA TYR A 187 10.43 -4.75 -2.48
C TYR A 187 8.99 -5.22 -2.52
N TRP A 188 8.70 -6.27 -3.27
CA TRP A 188 7.34 -6.75 -3.43
C TRP A 188 7.26 -8.28 -3.53
N ALA A 189 6.16 -8.81 -2.98
CA ALA A 189 5.71 -10.18 -3.18
C ALA A 189 4.19 -10.18 -3.34
N GLU A 190 3.67 -10.93 -4.32
CA GLU A 190 2.24 -10.96 -4.62
C GLU A 190 1.81 -12.39 -4.99
N GLN A 191 0.61 -12.77 -4.56
CA GLN A 191 -0.04 -14.06 -4.87
C GLN A 191 -1.49 -13.83 -5.30
N TRP A 192 -1.97 -14.60 -6.28
CA TRP A 192 -3.33 -14.54 -6.84
C TRP A 192 -3.85 -15.95 -7.12
#